data_AF-A0A1G7XK36-F1
#
_entry.id   AF-A0A1G7XK36-F1
#
_cell.length_a   1.000
_cell.length_b   1.000
_cell.length_c   1.000
_cell.angle_alpha   90.00
_cell.angle_beta   90.00
_cell.angle_gamma   90.00
#
_symmetry.space_group_name_H-M   'P 1'
#
loop_
_entity.id
_entity.type
_entity.pdbx_description
1 polymer ?
#
loop_
_entity_poly.entity_id
_entity_poly.type
_entity_poly.pdbx_seq_one_letter_code
_entity_poly.pdbx_strand_id
1 'polypeptide(L)'
;MILHRTPALLLALCPLWASVAISAEEVTPVDPISAIDTKLSNKHAELDAMAKEYGLEADKLQQLKNEQAKLKRDGQDLDAKRNRAKSALDKQYSRLLDDPDIDLVSFQKSYQESWAAVKDNQAAQLENQQAITENEMRLSQIKQKQARLNSELSYLTEQKVEARVKRLDAELRESQVVETQYQTTCSATMTLGQCSNQGKHLTKQKAVKAFRENLMDSLTESTIAKRNAQGVELNIHVQESQFVRSGFEGNNNYFTQMQAQLQAKPEAIAACKLLNVASRYCLKEQSKAPNSKQDPSWANVTVRSDQYNDDVVINGVDYGSTPVEVVLPRGNHQVTVSKEGYETYNRTITVTENDTVWVKLRPNKDS
;
A
#
# COMPACT_ATOMS: atom_id res chain seq x y z
N MET A 1 -62.04 -49.95 26.50
CA MET A 1 -62.69 -49.34 27.69
C MET A 1 -62.00 -49.91 28.92
N ILE A 2 -61.79 -49.09 29.95
CA ILE A 2 -61.12 -49.36 31.24
C ILE A 2 -59.65 -48.89 31.30
N LEU A 3 -59.55 -47.72 31.95
CA LEU A 3 -58.41 -47.01 32.51
C LEU A 3 -57.41 -47.89 33.27
N HIS A 4 -56.15 -47.48 33.36
CA HIS A 4 -55.39 -47.44 34.63
C HIS A 4 -54.39 -46.27 34.65
N ARG A 5 -54.36 -45.59 35.80
CA ARG A 5 -53.60 -44.37 36.12
C ARG A 5 -52.20 -44.73 36.59
N THR A 6 -51.19 -43.94 36.22
CA THR A 6 -49.86 -43.92 36.87
C THR A 6 -49.63 -42.55 37.52
N PRO A 7 -49.15 -42.49 38.77
CA PRO A 7 -48.94 -41.24 39.49
C PRO A 7 -47.60 -40.58 39.16
N ALA A 8 -47.60 -39.26 39.31
CA ALA A 8 -46.48 -38.35 39.09
C ALA A 8 -45.31 -38.61 40.05
N LEU A 9 -44.08 -38.59 39.51
CA LEU A 9 -42.84 -38.53 40.27
C LEU A 9 -42.12 -37.22 39.91
N LEU A 10 -42.12 -36.28 40.84
CA LEU A 10 -41.43 -34.99 40.78
C LEU A 10 -39.94 -35.21 41.09
N LEU A 11 -39.08 -35.03 40.08
CA LEU A 11 -37.62 -34.94 40.24
C LEU A 11 -37.22 -33.46 40.32
N ALA A 12 -36.74 -33.06 41.49
CA ALA A 12 -36.20 -31.75 41.76
C ALA A 12 -34.84 -31.56 41.05
N LEU A 13 -34.74 -30.55 40.19
CA LEU A 13 -33.50 -30.08 39.57
C LEU A 13 -32.93 -28.91 40.39
N CYS A 14 -31.78 -29.12 41.04
CA CYS A 14 -30.91 -28.05 41.53
C CYS A 14 -29.92 -27.67 40.43
N PRO A 15 -29.72 -26.38 40.09
CA PRO A 15 -28.61 -25.95 39.26
C PRO A 15 -27.38 -25.65 40.14
N LEU A 16 -26.34 -26.48 39.99
CA LEU A 16 -24.99 -26.15 40.46
C LEU A 16 -24.41 -25.08 39.52
N TRP A 17 -24.28 -23.85 40.01
CA TRP A 17 -23.48 -22.80 39.38
C TRP A 17 -22.00 -23.11 39.59
N ALA A 18 -21.36 -23.70 38.57
CA ALA A 18 -19.91 -23.72 38.46
C ALA A 18 -19.48 -22.56 37.56
N SER A 19 -18.96 -21.49 38.17
CA SER A 19 -18.34 -20.37 37.47
C SER A 19 -16.98 -20.84 36.94
N VAL A 20 -16.87 -21.05 35.64
CA VAL A 20 -15.56 -21.24 34.99
C VAL A 20 -14.93 -19.85 34.86
N ALA A 21 -13.86 -19.60 35.62
CA ALA A 21 -13.02 -18.44 35.41
C ALA A 21 -12.26 -18.61 34.08
N ILE A 22 -12.78 -17.98 33.02
CA ILE A 22 -12.03 -17.82 31.77
C ILE A 22 -10.95 -16.78 32.06
N SER A 23 -9.70 -17.24 32.13
CA SER A 23 -8.56 -16.32 32.08
C SER A 23 -8.57 -15.67 30.70
N ALA A 24 -8.86 -14.37 30.66
CA ALA A 24 -8.66 -13.57 29.46
C ALA A 24 -7.14 -13.49 29.24
N GLU A 25 -6.65 -14.26 28.26
CA GLU A 25 -5.33 -14.04 27.72
C GLU A 25 -5.32 -12.66 27.07
N GLU A 26 -4.47 -11.78 27.58
CA GLU A 26 -4.26 -10.44 27.07
C GLU A 26 -3.64 -10.57 25.67
N VAL A 27 -4.50 -10.66 24.65
CA VAL A 27 -4.09 -10.60 23.25
C VAL A 27 -3.53 -9.21 23.03
N THR A 28 -2.21 -9.07 23.16
CA THR A 28 -1.48 -7.92 22.66
C THR A 28 -1.95 -7.68 21.23
N PRO A 29 -2.40 -6.47 20.86
CA PRO A 29 -2.83 -6.20 19.49
C PRO A 29 -1.62 -6.43 18.59
N VAL A 30 -1.58 -7.60 17.94
CA VAL A 30 -0.57 -7.90 16.93
C VAL A 30 -0.76 -6.86 15.85
N ASP A 31 0.22 -5.97 15.68
CA ASP A 31 0.24 -5.00 14.58
C ASP A 31 -0.04 -5.78 13.28
N PRO A 32 -1.16 -5.50 12.57
CA PRO A 32 -1.53 -6.27 11.38
C PRO A 32 -0.41 -6.29 10.32
N ILE A 33 0.51 -5.32 10.36
CA ILE A 33 1.64 -5.22 9.44
C ILE A 33 2.76 -6.21 9.79
N SER A 34 3.02 -6.47 11.08
CA SER A 34 4.08 -7.39 11.52
C SER A 34 3.76 -8.85 11.13
N ALA A 35 2.48 -9.21 11.16
CA ALA A 35 2.00 -10.48 10.66
C ALA A 35 2.22 -10.63 9.14
N ILE A 36 2.02 -9.55 8.36
CA ILE A 36 2.29 -9.54 6.92
C ILE A 36 3.79 -9.63 6.65
N ASP A 37 4.62 -8.93 7.44
CA ASP A 37 6.08 -8.98 7.31
C ASP A 37 6.65 -10.37 7.57
N THR A 38 6.13 -11.06 8.57
CA THR A 38 6.50 -12.45 8.85
C THR A 38 6.16 -13.36 7.67
N LYS A 39 4.96 -13.20 7.09
CA LYS A 39 4.53 -13.96 5.90
C LYS A 39 5.42 -13.65 4.69
N LEU A 40 5.73 -12.38 4.44
CA LEU A 40 6.63 -11.97 3.36
C LEU A 40 8.01 -12.60 3.54
N SER A 41 8.60 -12.53 4.74
CA SER A 41 9.91 -13.11 5.02
C SER A 41 9.94 -14.62 4.77
N ASN A 42 8.93 -15.35 5.26
CA ASN A 42 8.83 -16.80 5.06
C ASN A 42 8.70 -17.14 3.56
N LYS A 43 7.90 -16.38 2.81
CA LYS A 43 7.70 -16.58 1.37
C LYS A 43 8.95 -16.26 0.54
N HIS A 44 9.72 -15.25 0.93
CA HIS A 44 11.03 -14.99 0.31
C HIS A 44 12.00 -16.14 0.56
N ALA A 45 12.06 -16.67 1.79
CA ALA A 45 12.89 -17.83 2.10
C ALA A 45 12.48 -19.09 1.31
N GLU A 46 11.18 -19.33 1.14
CA GLU A 46 10.65 -20.40 0.26
C GLU A 46 11.11 -20.22 -1.19
N LEU A 47 11.07 -18.98 -1.71
CA LEU A 47 11.50 -18.66 -3.07
C LEU A 47 13.00 -18.85 -3.27
N ASP A 48 13.82 -18.41 -2.31
CA ASP A 48 15.28 -18.58 -2.34
C ASP A 48 15.67 -20.06 -2.29
N ALA A 49 14.96 -20.86 -1.48
CA ALA A 49 15.16 -22.30 -1.44
C ALA A 49 14.83 -22.95 -2.79
N MET A 50 13.71 -22.57 -3.42
CA MET A 50 13.36 -23.06 -4.77
C MET A 50 14.35 -22.59 -5.84
N ALA A 51 14.91 -21.39 -5.74
CA ALA A 51 15.92 -20.92 -6.68
C ALA A 51 17.19 -21.78 -6.62
N LYS A 52 17.59 -22.21 -5.43
CA LYS A 52 18.69 -23.17 -5.24
C LYS A 52 18.36 -24.54 -5.82
N GLU A 53 17.17 -25.06 -5.54
CA GLU A 53 16.71 -26.35 -6.10
C GLU A 53 16.66 -26.32 -7.63
N TYR A 54 16.16 -25.23 -8.22
CA TYR A 54 16.15 -25.02 -9.67
C TYR A 54 17.56 -25.07 -10.26
N GLY A 55 18.53 -24.40 -9.62
CA GLY A 55 19.92 -24.43 -10.04
C GLY A 55 20.50 -25.84 -10.07
N LEU A 56 20.27 -26.62 -9.01
CA LEU A 56 20.75 -28.01 -8.91
C LEU A 56 20.14 -28.91 -10.01
N GLU A 57 18.84 -28.81 -10.26
CA GLU A 57 18.18 -29.60 -11.31
C GLU A 57 18.61 -29.14 -12.71
N ALA A 58 18.88 -27.84 -12.91
CA ALA A 58 19.40 -27.33 -14.19
C ALA A 58 20.81 -27.85 -14.50
N ASP A 59 21.68 -27.91 -13.49
CA ASP A 59 23.02 -28.51 -13.63
C ASP A 59 22.92 -30.01 -13.96
N LYS A 60 22.00 -30.73 -13.29
CA LYS A 60 21.73 -32.14 -13.58
C LYS A 60 21.23 -32.35 -15.00
N LEU A 61 20.32 -31.51 -15.50
CA LEU A 61 19.87 -31.55 -16.89
C LEU A 61 21.04 -31.41 -17.87
N GLN A 62 21.96 -30.49 -17.57
CA GLN A 62 23.13 -30.27 -18.42
C GLN A 62 24.05 -31.51 -18.44
N GLN A 63 24.23 -32.18 -17.30
CA GLN A 63 24.98 -33.43 -17.21
C GLN A 63 24.35 -34.54 -18.05
N LEU A 64 23.04 -34.75 -17.93
CA LEU A 64 22.30 -35.74 -18.71
C LEU A 64 22.39 -35.47 -20.23
N LYS A 65 22.32 -34.19 -20.64
CA LYS A 65 22.49 -33.79 -22.04
C LYS A 65 23.89 -34.09 -22.57
N ASN A 66 24.92 -33.84 -21.75
CA ASN A 66 26.30 -34.18 -22.11
C ASN A 66 26.50 -35.70 -22.24
N GLU A 67 25.90 -36.48 -21.33
CA GLU A 67 25.90 -37.94 -21.39
C GLU A 67 25.17 -38.46 -22.63
N GLN A 68 24.02 -37.88 -22.98
CA GLN A 68 23.28 -38.24 -24.20
C GLN A 68 24.13 -38.02 -25.45
N ALA A 69 24.86 -36.89 -25.50
CA ALA A 69 25.77 -36.61 -26.60
C ALA A 69 26.93 -37.60 -26.66
N LYS A 70 27.43 -38.08 -25.52
CA LYS A 70 28.45 -39.11 -25.45
C LYS A 70 27.93 -40.46 -25.94
N LEU A 71 26.81 -40.95 -25.40
CA LEU A 71 26.17 -42.21 -25.81
C LEU A 71 25.83 -42.23 -27.31
N LYS A 72 25.47 -41.08 -27.89
CA LYS A 72 25.26 -40.94 -29.34
C LYS A 72 26.54 -41.15 -30.14
N ARG A 73 27.66 -40.57 -29.72
CA ARG A 73 28.97 -40.79 -30.37
C ARG A 73 29.43 -42.24 -30.22
N ASP A 74 29.37 -42.78 -29.01
CA ASP A 74 29.75 -44.16 -28.72
C ASP A 74 28.89 -45.15 -29.55
N GLY A 75 27.61 -44.85 -29.72
CA GLY A 75 26.71 -45.61 -30.59
C GLY A 75 27.16 -45.67 -32.06
N GLN A 76 27.62 -44.54 -32.61
CA GLN A 76 28.14 -44.50 -33.98
C GLN A 76 29.39 -45.38 -34.14
N ASP A 77 30.28 -45.36 -33.15
CA ASP A 77 31.49 -46.19 -33.13
C ASP A 77 31.17 -47.68 -32.99
N LEU A 78 30.18 -48.02 -32.15
CA LEU A 78 29.69 -49.39 -31.97
C LEU A 78 29.01 -49.91 -33.24
N ASP A 79 28.19 -49.10 -33.92
CA ASP A 79 27.59 -49.46 -35.21
C ASP A 79 28.66 -49.70 -36.28
N ALA A 80 29.71 -48.86 -36.31
CA ALA A 80 30.84 -49.06 -37.22
C ALA A 80 31.59 -50.38 -36.91
N LYS A 81 31.81 -50.71 -35.64
CA LYS A 81 32.41 -52.00 -35.22
C LYS A 81 31.53 -53.18 -35.63
N ARG A 82 30.22 -53.10 -35.40
CA ARG A 82 29.26 -54.14 -35.81
C ARG A 82 29.28 -54.35 -37.32
N ASN A 83 29.27 -53.27 -38.11
CA ASN A 83 29.31 -53.36 -39.57
C ASN A 83 30.61 -54.01 -40.08
N ARG A 84 31.76 -53.72 -39.44
CA ARG A 84 33.04 -54.40 -39.72
C ARG A 84 32.98 -55.89 -39.37
N ALA A 85 32.48 -56.24 -38.18
CA ALA A 85 32.33 -57.64 -37.77
C ALA A 85 31.40 -58.42 -38.70
N LYS A 86 30.28 -57.82 -39.11
CA LYS A 86 29.36 -58.38 -40.12
C LYS A 86 30.06 -58.62 -41.44
N SER A 87 30.76 -57.63 -41.97
CA SER A 87 31.49 -57.77 -43.24
C SER A 87 32.57 -58.86 -43.18
N ALA A 88 33.27 -58.98 -42.04
CA ALA A 88 34.24 -60.05 -41.82
C ALA A 88 33.59 -61.44 -41.79
N LEU A 89 32.46 -61.57 -41.10
CA LEU A 89 31.66 -62.80 -41.05
C LEU A 89 31.12 -63.20 -42.44
N ASP A 90 30.50 -62.25 -43.15
CA ASP A 90 29.97 -62.45 -44.52
C ASP A 90 31.08 -62.93 -45.48
N LYS A 91 32.30 -62.39 -45.33
CA LYS A 91 33.47 -62.82 -46.10
C LYS A 91 33.85 -64.27 -45.82
N GLN A 92 33.81 -64.73 -44.56
CA GLN A 92 34.09 -66.13 -44.26
C GLN A 92 32.98 -67.06 -44.78
N TYR A 93 31.72 -66.63 -44.70
CA TYR A 93 30.62 -67.40 -45.31
C TYR A 93 30.81 -67.63 -46.81
N SER A 94 31.28 -66.62 -47.55
CA SER A 94 31.54 -66.78 -49.00
C SER A 94 32.63 -67.80 -49.34
N ARG A 95 33.55 -68.08 -48.41
CA ARG A 95 34.70 -68.98 -48.60
C ARG A 95 34.39 -70.45 -48.27
N LEU A 96 33.27 -70.73 -47.60
CA LEU A 96 32.83 -72.10 -47.30
C LEU A 96 32.65 -72.97 -48.53
N LEU A 97 32.37 -72.35 -49.69
CA LEU A 97 32.24 -73.07 -50.96
C LEU A 97 33.58 -73.67 -51.42
N ASP A 98 34.69 -73.05 -51.03
CA ASP A 98 36.05 -73.44 -51.43
C ASP A 98 36.81 -74.16 -50.30
N ASP A 99 36.48 -73.90 -49.04
CA ASP A 99 37.11 -74.49 -47.84
C ASP A 99 36.05 -74.80 -46.75
N PRO A 100 35.63 -76.08 -46.59
CA PRO A 100 34.58 -76.47 -45.67
C PRO A 100 35.01 -76.49 -44.19
N ASP A 101 36.30 -76.43 -43.89
CA ASP A 101 36.84 -76.52 -42.51
C ASP A 101 37.06 -75.14 -41.86
N ILE A 102 36.61 -74.06 -42.50
CA ILE A 102 36.72 -72.68 -41.98
C ILE A 102 35.99 -72.51 -40.63
N ASP A 103 36.70 -71.96 -39.64
CA ASP A 103 36.11 -71.57 -38.35
C ASP A 103 35.21 -70.34 -38.49
N LEU A 104 33.89 -70.56 -38.48
CA LEU A 104 32.88 -69.51 -38.45
C LEU A 104 32.52 -69.08 -37.03
N VAL A 105 32.79 -69.91 -36.02
CA VAL A 105 32.27 -69.72 -34.66
C VAL A 105 32.86 -68.47 -34.02
N SER A 106 34.16 -68.24 -34.21
CA SER A 106 34.84 -67.03 -33.75
C SER A 106 34.26 -65.74 -34.36
N PHE A 107 33.97 -65.74 -35.67
CA PHE A 107 33.38 -64.59 -36.37
C PHE A 107 31.91 -64.37 -36.00
N GLN A 108 31.13 -65.44 -35.83
CA GLN A 108 29.75 -65.38 -35.34
C GLN A 108 29.69 -64.76 -33.95
N LYS A 109 30.57 -65.22 -33.04
CA LYS A 109 30.68 -64.68 -31.68
C LYS A 109 31.05 -63.19 -31.69
N SER A 110 32.05 -62.79 -32.48
CA SER A 110 32.44 -61.37 -32.60
C SER A 110 31.30 -60.49 -33.11
N TYR A 111 30.53 -60.96 -34.10
CA TYR A 111 29.34 -60.27 -34.58
C TYR A 111 28.27 -60.16 -33.48
N GLN A 112 27.95 -61.26 -32.79
CA GLN A 112 26.98 -61.29 -31.69
C GLN A 112 27.36 -60.32 -30.56
N GLU A 113 28.62 -60.30 -30.14
CA GLU A 113 29.13 -59.38 -29.11
C GLU A 113 29.01 -57.92 -29.55
N SER A 114 29.39 -57.60 -30.80
CA SER A 114 29.26 -56.25 -31.35
C SER A 114 27.80 -55.78 -31.46
N TRP A 115 26.88 -56.71 -31.76
CA TRP A 115 25.45 -56.44 -31.82
C TRP A 115 24.85 -56.22 -30.42
N ALA A 116 25.27 -57.03 -29.44
CA ALA A 116 24.88 -56.86 -28.04
C ALA A 116 25.32 -55.47 -27.52
N ALA A 117 26.56 -55.06 -27.79
CA ALA A 117 27.06 -53.75 -27.38
C ALA A 117 26.26 -52.58 -27.99
N VAL A 118 25.86 -52.68 -29.28
CA VAL A 118 24.96 -51.68 -29.89
C VAL A 118 23.61 -51.64 -29.18
N LYS A 119 23.03 -52.80 -28.88
CA LYS A 119 21.74 -52.90 -28.17
C LYS A 119 21.81 -52.30 -26.77
N ASP A 120 22.87 -52.59 -26.02
CA ASP A 120 23.07 -52.05 -24.68
C ASP A 120 23.21 -50.52 -24.71
N ASN A 121 23.96 -49.98 -25.68
CA ASN A 121 24.04 -48.53 -25.86
C ASN A 121 22.70 -47.90 -26.26
N GLN A 122 21.90 -48.55 -27.11
CA GLN A 122 20.55 -48.09 -27.45
C GLN A 122 19.63 -48.06 -26.23
N ALA A 123 19.73 -49.07 -25.35
CA ALA A 123 18.98 -49.10 -24.09
C ALA A 123 19.42 -47.95 -23.17
N ALA A 124 20.72 -47.73 -22.99
CA ALA A 124 21.26 -46.62 -22.20
C ALA A 124 20.84 -45.24 -22.75
N GLN A 125 20.82 -45.06 -24.08
CA GLN A 125 20.33 -43.83 -24.72
C GLN A 125 18.85 -43.58 -24.42
N LEU A 126 18.03 -44.63 -24.40
CA LEU A 126 16.60 -44.52 -24.11
C LEU A 126 16.38 -44.16 -22.63
N GLU A 127 17.09 -44.82 -21.72
CA GLU A 127 17.04 -44.55 -20.28
C GLU A 127 17.47 -43.10 -19.98
N ASN A 128 18.59 -42.65 -20.54
CA ASN A 128 19.05 -41.28 -20.36
C ASN A 128 18.09 -40.25 -21.00
N GLN A 129 17.46 -40.58 -22.13
CA GLN A 129 16.42 -39.73 -22.73
C GLN A 129 15.17 -39.61 -21.84
N GLN A 130 14.78 -40.70 -21.18
CA GLN A 130 13.69 -40.69 -20.18
C GLN A 130 14.09 -39.82 -18.98
N ALA A 131 15.30 -39.96 -18.46
CA ALA A 131 15.81 -39.15 -17.36
C ALA A 131 15.86 -37.65 -17.70
N ILE A 132 16.26 -37.28 -18.92
CA ILE A 132 16.19 -35.89 -19.41
C ILE A 132 14.75 -35.38 -19.37
N THR A 133 13.82 -36.17 -19.90
CA THR A 133 12.39 -35.78 -19.96
C THR A 133 11.81 -35.60 -18.55
N GLU A 134 12.11 -36.51 -17.62
CA GLU A 134 11.67 -36.39 -16.23
C GLU A 134 12.26 -35.15 -15.55
N ASN A 135 13.55 -34.87 -15.79
CA ASN A 135 14.21 -33.69 -15.24
C ASN A 135 13.60 -32.39 -15.78
N GLU A 136 13.35 -32.29 -17.09
CA GLU A 136 12.69 -31.15 -17.72
C GLU A 136 11.28 -30.92 -17.14
N MET A 137 10.54 -32.00 -16.86
CA MET A 137 9.24 -31.90 -16.18
C MET A 137 9.37 -31.36 -14.74
N ARG A 138 10.38 -31.80 -13.98
CA ARG A 138 10.65 -31.26 -12.63
C ARG A 138 10.99 -29.77 -12.67
N LEU A 139 11.86 -29.35 -13.58
CA LEU A 139 12.21 -27.94 -13.77
C LEU A 139 10.98 -27.09 -14.12
N SER A 140 10.08 -27.61 -14.96
CA SER A 140 8.81 -26.96 -15.29
C SER A 140 7.92 -26.79 -14.05
N GLN A 141 7.80 -27.83 -13.22
CA GLN A 141 7.03 -27.77 -11.97
C GLN A 141 7.61 -26.76 -10.97
N ILE A 142 8.94 -26.72 -10.80
CA ILE A 142 9.61 -25.75 -9.93
C ILE A 142 9.32 -24.32 -10.42
N LYS A 143 9.44 -24.09 -11.74
CA LYS A 143 9.15 -22.78 -12.34
C LYS A 143 7.69 -22.34 -12.14
N GLN A 144 6.73 -23.26 -12.24
CA GLN A 144 5.32 -22.98 -11.94
C GLN A 144 5.11 -22.61 -10.46
N LYS A 145 5.76 -23.33 -9.53
CA LYS A 145 5.72 -23.00 -8.10
C LYS A 145 6.32 -21.62 -7.81
N GLN A 146 7.46 -21.28 -8.42
CA GLN A 146 8.05 -19.95 -8.31
C GLN A 146 7.12 -18.85 -8.83
N ALA A 147 6.46 -19.05 -9.97
CA ALA A 147 5.51 -18.08 -10.51
C ALA A 147 4.31 -17.86 -9.56
N ARG A 148 3.80 -18.93 -8.95
CA ARG A 148 2.74 -18.85 -7.93
C ARG A 148 3.21 -18.07 -6.70
N LEU A 149 4.39 -18.40 -6.16
CA LEU A 149 4.96 -17.67 -5.02
C LEU A 149 5.18 -16.18 -5.32
N ASN A 150 5.67 -15.84 -6.51
CA ASN A 150 5.82 -14.44 -6.93
C ASN A 150 4.48 -13.68 -6.94
N SER A 151 3.42 -14.36 -7.36
CA SER A 151 2.07 -13.79 -7.34
C SER A 151 1.57 -13.59 -5.90
N GLU A 152 1.81 -14.55 -5.01
CA GLU A 152 1.50 -14.45 -3.57
C GLU A 152 2.30 -13.33 -2.89
N LEU A 153 3.60 -13.18 -3.21
CA LEU A 153 4.46 -12.09 -2.71
C LEU A 153 3.97 -10.72 -3.16
N SER A 154 3.61 -10.58 -4.44
CA SER A 154 3.04 -9.35 -4.98
C SER A 154 1.75 -8.97 -4.24
N TYR A 155 0.86 -9.95 -4.05
CA TYR A 155 -0.37 -9.76 -3.28
C TYR A 155 -0.11 -9.32 -1.83
N LEU A 156 0.79 -10.00 -1.11
CA LEU A 156 1.14 -9.64 0.26
C LEU A 156 1.78 -8.24 0.35
N THR A 157 2.56 -7.84 -0.67
CA THR A 157 3.15 -6.49 -0.75
C THR A 157 2.07 -5.43 -0.91
N GLU A 158 1.09 -5.67 -1.79
CA GLU A 158 -0.07 -4.79 -1.97
C GLU A 158 -0.90 -4.70 -0.67
N GLN A 159 -1.14 -5.83 0.00
CA GLN A 159 -1.83 -5.85 1.30
C GLN A 159 -1.07 -5.08 2.38
N LYS A 160 0.27 -5.16 2.40
CA LYS A 160 1.10 -4.41 3.35
C LYS A 160 0.90 -2.90 3.17
N VAL A 161 0.92 -2.42 1.92
CA VAL A 161 0.71 -1.00 1.64
C VAL A 161 -0.68 -0.56 2.07
N GLU A 162 -1.71 -1.37 1.78
CA GLU A 162 -3.09 -1.08 2.19
C GLU A 162 -3.24 -1.02 3.72
N ALA A 163 -2.63 -1.97 4.44
CA ALA A 163 -2.62 -1.98 5.91
C ALA A 163 -1.90 -0.76 6.50
N ARG A 164 -0.75 -0.36 5.91
CA ARG A 164 -0.01 0.87 6.31
C ARG A 164 -0.86 2.12 6.11
N VAL A 165 -1.50 2.26 4.95
CA VAL A 165 -2.39 3.40 4.65
C VAL A 165 -3.53 3.44 5.65
N LYS A 166 -4.23 2.31 5.87
CA LYS A 166 -5.36 2.23 6.81
C LYS A 166 -4.95 2.59 8.25
N ARG A 167 -3.79 2.13 8.69
CA ARG A 167 -3.24 2.47 10.01
C ARG A 167 -2.97 3.97 10.13
N LEU A 168 -2.22 4.53 9.19
CA LEU A 168 -1.88 5.96 9.21
C LEU A 168 -3.13 6.84 9.14
N ASP A 169 -4.11 6.45 8.33
CA ASP A 169 -5.39 7.13 8.18
C ASP A 169 -6.24 7.13 9.46
N ALA A 170 -6.13 6.07 10.27
CA ALA A 170 -6.74 6.01 11.61
C ALA A 170 -5.99 6.91 12.61
N GLU A 171 -4.66 6.81 12.66
CA GLU A 171 -3.81 7.64 13.54
C GLU A 171 -4.01 9.14 13.29
N LEU A 172 -4.12 9.56 12.02
CA LEU A 172 -4.35 10.96 11.66
C LEU A 172 -5.69 11.51 12.13
N ARG A 173 -6.68 10.67 12.45
CA ARG A 173 -8.02 11.10 12.89
C ARG A 173 -8.23 10.98 14.40
N GLU A 174 -7.20 10.59 15.15
CA GLU A 174 -7.27 10.59 16.60
C GLU A 174 -7.46 12.01 17.13
N SER A 175 -8.27 12.13 18.18
CA SER A 175 -8.49 13.39 18.87
C SER A 175 -7.47 13.50 20.00
N GLN A 176 -6.87 14.67 20.16
CA GLN A 176 -5.89 14.93 21.21
C GLN A 176 -6.24 16.22 21.95
N VAL A 177 -6.06 16.20 23.27
CA VAL A 177 -6.15 17.40 24.09
C VAL A 177 -4.78 18.05 24.16
N VAL A 178 -4.72 19.33 23.80
CA VAL A 178 -3.50 20.13 23.82
C VAL A 178 -3.68 21.30 24.76
N GLU A 179 -2.75 21.43 25.70
CA GLU A 179 -2.65 22.58 26.58
C GLU A 179 -1.56 23.52 26.06
N THR A 180 -1.90 24.80 25.91
CA THR A 180 -0.95 25.82 25.45
C THR A 180 -1.09 27.11 26.23
N GLN A 181 0.01 27.84 26.29
CA GLN A 181 0.05 29.18 26.86
C GLN A 181 0.78 30.15 25.94
N TYR A 182 0.32 31.39 25.89
CA TYR A 182 0.93 32.47 25.13
C TYR A 182 0.81 33.80 25.88
N GLN A 183 1.85 34.60 25.75
CA GLN A 183 1.90 35.96 26.26
C GLN A 183 2.11 36.91 25.09
N THR A 184 1.22 37.88 24.93
CA THR A 184 1.33 38.93 23.92
C THR A 184 1.57 40.27 24.60
N THR A 185 2.40 41.12 24.01
CA THR A 185 2.59 42.50 24.47
C THR A 185 1.63 43.42 23.73
N CYS A 186 0.83 44.19 24.47
CA CYS A 186 -0.12 45.14 23.93
C CYS A 186 0.60 46.40 23.43
N SER A 187 0.17 46.90 22.27
CA SER A 187 0.60 48.21 21.77
C SER A 187 0.04 49.33 22.65
N ALA A 188 0.77 50.43 22.78
CA ALA A 188 0.25 51.62 23.45
C ALA A 188 -0.97 52.23 22.72
N THR A 189 -1.16 51.90 21.44
CA THR A 189 -2.25 52.43 20.59
C THR A 189 -3.47 51.52 20.49
N MET A 190 -3.44 50.30 21.06
CA MET A 190 -4.58 49.37 21.01
C MET A 190 -5.41 49.42 22.29
N THR A 191 -6.69 49.07 22.19
CA THR A 191 -7.55 48.91 23.37
C THR A 191 -7.24 47.61 24.11
N LEU A 192 -7.56 47.56 25.41
CA LEU A 192 -7.42 46.33 26.21
C LEU A 192 -8.22 45.16 25.63
N GLY A 193 -9.42 45.41 25.10
CA GLY A 193 -10.25 44.40 24.45
C GLY A 193 -9.61 43.84 23.18
N GLN A 194 -9.02 44.70 22.34
CA GLN A 194 -8.26 44.27 21.17
C GLN A 194 -7.04 43.41 21.57
N CYS A 195 -6.29 43.82 22.60
CA CYS A 195 -5.16 43.03 23.09
C CYS A 195 -5.59 41.66 23.62
N SER A 196 -6.69 41.62 24.39
CA SER A 196 -7.24 40.38 24.93
C SER A 196 -7.64 39.40 23.83
N ASN A 197 -8.36 39.90 22.81
CA ASN A 197 -8.77 39.09 21.66
C ASN A 197 -7.55 38.59 20.88
N GLN A 198 -6.56 39.44 20.64
CA GLN A 198 -5.33 39.05 19.97
C GLN A 198 -4.60 37.92 20.72
N GLY A 199 -4.44 38.04 22.05
CA GLY A 199 -3.83 36.97 22.86
C GLY A 199 -4.59 35.65 22.77
N LYS A 200 -5.93 35.70 22.83
CA LYS A 200 -6.78 34.52 22.64
C LYS A 200 -6.61 33.89 21.25
N HIS A 201 -6.54 34.69 20.19
CA HIS A 201 -6.30 34.20 18.82
C HIS A 201 -4.93 33.54 18.67
N LEU A 202 -3.87 34.18 19.20
CA LEU A 202 -2.50 33.65 19.14
C LEU A 202 -2.35 32.34 19.93
N THR A 203 -3.02 32.21 21.08
CA THR A 203 -3.05 30.95 21.83
C THR A 203 -3.76 29.84 21.08
N LYS A 204 -4.89 30.14 20.41
CA LYS A 204 -5.55 29.16 19.53
C LYS A 204 -4.66 28.71 18.37
N GLN A 205 -3.96 29.65 17.71
CA GLN A 205 -3.00 29.33 16.66
C GLN A 205 -1.85 28.45 17.18
N LYS A 206 -1.33 28.76 18.38
CA LYS A 206 -0.30 27.95 19.03
C LYS A 206 -0.80 26.53 19.35
N ALA A 207 -2.03 26.38 19.81
CA ALA A 207 -2.64 25.06 20.06
C ALA A 207 -2.75 24.23 18.77
N VAL A 208 -3.22 24.83 17.67
CA VAL A 208 -3.29 24.15 16.36
C VAL A 208 -1.89 23.73 15.87
N LYS A 209 -0.88 24.61 16.00
CA LYS A 209 0.50 24.30 15.62
C LYS A 209 1.08 23.16 16.47
N ALA A 210 0.90 23.21 17.78
CA ALA A 210 1.37 22.18 18.71
C ALA A 210 0.67 20.84 18.46
N PHE A 211 -0.65 20.84 18.21
CA PHE A 211 -1.38 19.63 17.81
C PHE A 211 -0.81 19.03 16.53
N ARG A 212 -0.55 19.85 15.51
CA ARG A 212 0.03 19.37 14.25
C ARG A 212 1.38 18.70 14.46
N GLU A 213 2.26 19.31 15.26
CA GLU A 213 3.58 18.77 15.56
C GLU A 213 3.46 17.45 16.34
N ASN A 214 2.67 17.43 17.41
CA ASN A 214 2.43 16.22 18.21
C ASN A 214 1.82 15.09 17.39
N LEU A 215 0.82 15.39 16.56
CA LEU A 215 0.17 14.41 15.68
C LEU A 215 1.18 13.78 14.72
N MET A 216 2.02 14.59 14.08
CA MET A 216 3.03 14.10 13.15
C MET A 216 4.15 13.32 13.85
N ASP A 217 4.44 13.65 15.10
CA ASP A 217 5.44 12.97 15.93
C ASP A 217 4.95 11.61 16.43
N SER A 218 3.65 11.47 16.69
CA SER A 218 3.04 10.25 17.23
C SER A 218 2.74 9.17 16.19
N LEU A 219 2.80 9.49 14.89
CA LEU A 219 2.54 8.52 13.82
C LEU A 219 3.55 7.37 13.87
N THR A 220 3.07 6.15 13.63
CA THR A 220 3.93 4.95 13.55
C THR A 220 5.01 5.05 12.47
N GLU A 221 4.74 5.83 11.42
CA GLU A 221 5.67 6.09 10.31
C GLU A 221 6.04 7.58 10.20
N SER A 222 6.20 8.24 11.34
CA SER A 222 6.47 9.69 11.47
C SER A 222 7.62 10.19 10.60
N THR A 223 8.71 9.43 10.46
CA THR A 223 9.87 9.83 9.64
C THR A 223 9.52 10.00 8.16
N ILE A 224 8.73 9.07 7.60
CA ILE A 224 8.31 9.12 6.20
C ILE A 224 7.21 10.16 6.04
N ALA A 225 6.23 10.18 6.97
CA ALA A 225 5.14 11.15 6.96
C ALA A 225 5.65 12.61 6.98
N LYS A 226 6.59 12.95 7.87
CA LYS A 226 7.19 14.28 7.94
C LYS A 226 7.95 14.66 6.67
N ARG A 227 8.66 13.70 6.06
CA ARG A 227 9.38 13.91 4.80
C ARG A 227 8.44 14.30 3.66
N ASN A 228 7.24 13.73 3.64
CA ASN A 228 6.26 13.92 2.56
C ASN A 228 5.07 14.81 2.98
N ALA A 229 5.20 15.58 4.06
CA ALA A 229 4.11 16.40 4.59
C ALA A 229 3.80 17.65 3.74
N GLN A 230 4.68 18.02 2.81
CA GLN A 230 4.49 19.19 1.96
C GLN A 230 3.27 18.99 1.04
N GLY A 231 2.33 19.93 1.08
CA GLY A 231 1.09 19.86 0.28
C GLY A 231 0.06 18.85 0.78
N VAL A 232 0.18 18.40 2.04
CA VAL A 232 -0.83 17.60 2.73
C VAL A 232 -1.63 18.49 3.66
N GLU A 233 -2.94 18.59 3.40
CA GLU A 233 -3.87 19.34 4.25
C GLU A 233 -4.49 18.42 5.30
N LEU A 234 -4.19 18.69 6.57
CA LEU A 234 -4.70 17.92 7.70
C LEU A 234 -6.09 18.38 8.19
N ASN A 235 -6.53 19.58 7.77
CA ASN A 235 -7.78 20.23 8.18
C ASN A 235 -8.08 20.03 9.67
N ILE A 236 -7.32 20.71 10.52
CA ILE A 236 -7.41 20.57 11.98
C ILE A 236 -8.65 21.31 12.48
N HIS A 237 -9.55 20.59 13.15
CA HIS A 237 -10.76 21.11 13.75
C HIS A 237 -10.60 21.21 15.26
N VAL A 238 -10.97 22.37 15.82
CA VAL A 238 -11.09 22.55 17.27
C VAL A 238 -12.50 22.10 17.66
N GLN A 239 -12.62 20.98 18.37
CA GLN A 239 -13.90 20.45 18.84
C GLN A 239 -14.39 21.24 20.06
N GLU A 240 -13.52 21.38 21.05
CA GLU A 240 -13.78 22.12 22.29
C GLU A 240 -12.54 22.93 22.68
N SER A 241 -12.75 24.12 23.24
CA SER A 241 -11.64 24.94 23.75
C SER A 241 -12.09 25.77 24.94
N GLN A 242 -11.29 25.76 26.01
CA GLN A 242 -11.52 26.56 27.20
C GLN A 242 -10.25 27.31 27.60
N PHE A 243 -10.39 28.58 27.97
CA PHE A 243 -9.30 29.35 28.58
C PHE A 243 -9.29 29.09 30.08
N VAL A 244 -8.27 28.37 30.54
CA VAL A 244 -8.08 28.04 31.96
C VAL A 244 -7.67 29.28 32.74
N ARG A 245 -6.78 30.10 32.16
CA ARG A 245 -6.33 31.37 32.74
C ARG A 245 -6.16 32.42 31.65
N SER A 246 -6.57 33.65 31.92
CA SER A 246 -6.25 34.78 31.05
C SER A 246 -6.31 36.09 31.83
N GLY A 247 -5.39 37.03 31.56
CA GLY A 247 -5.37 38.30 32.25
C GLY A 247 -4.20 39.20 31.83
N PHE A 248 -4.26 40.45 32.28
CA PHE A 248 -3.14 41.38 32.14
C PHE A 248 -2.10 41.12 33.23
N GLU A 249 -0.83 41.07 32.85
CA GLU A 249 0.30 40.88 33.74
C GLU A 249 1.34 42.00 33.53
N GLY A 250 1.75 42.66 34.61
CA GLY A 250 2.67 43.79 34.56
C GLY A 250 2.06 45.02 33.88
N ASN A 251 2.87 45.73 33.07
CA ASN A 251 2.47 47.02 32.50
C ASN A 251 1.60 46.90 31.24
N ASN A 252 1.90 45.96 30.35
CA ASN A 252 1.27 45.89 29.03
C ASN A 252 1.27 44.48 28.41
N ASN A 253 1.45 43.42 29.21
CA ASN A 253 1.37 42.06 28.69
C ASN A 253 0.00 41.44 28.99
N TYR A 254 -0.51 40.65 28.05
CA TYR A 254 -1.71 39.84 28.23
C TYR A 254 -1.35 38.37 28.09
N PHE A 255 -1.57 37.60 29.15
CA PHE A 255 -1.32 36.17 29.21
C PHE A 255 -2.62 35.39 28.94
N THR A 256 -2.48 34.24 28.27
CA THR A 256 -3.56 33.29 28.04
C THR A 256 -3.03 31.87 28.15
N GLN A 257 -3.79 31.01 28.83
CA GLN A 257 -3.60 29.57 28.92
C GLN A 257 -4.91 28.89 28.52
N MET A 258 -4.82 27.94 27.61
CA MET A 258 -5.97 27.28 27.01
C MET A 258 -5.75 25.78 26.94
N GLN A 259 -6.81 25.03 27.20
CA GLN A 259 -6.92 23.62 26.87
C GLN A 259 -7.88 23.47 25.70
N ALA A 260 -7.48 22.76 24.65
CA ALA A 260 -8.31 22.52 23.48
C ALA A 260 -8.26 21.05 23.05
N GLN A 261 -9.43 20.49 22.72
CA GLN A 261 -9.55 19.19 22.07
C GLN A 261 -9.58 19.40 20.56
N LEU A 262 -8.58 18.85 19.88
CA LEU A 262 -8.37 19.01 18.45
C LEU A 262 -8.43 17.65 17.74
N GLN A 263 -8.89 17.67 16.50
CA GLN A 263 -8.94 16.49 15.63
C GLN A 263 -8.59 16.90 14.20
N ALA A 264 -7.71 16.15 13.53
CA ALA A 264 -7.47 16.33 12.11
C ALA A 264 -8.52 15.60 11.26
N LYS A 265 -8.96 16.24 10.17
CA LYS A 265 -9.87 15.69 9.16
C LYS A 265 -9.22 15.78 7.78
N PRO A 266 -8.13 15.03 7.56
CA PRO A 266 -7.37 15.14 6.33
C PRO A 266 -8.19 14.74 5.10
N GLU A 267 -7.75 15.19 3.92
CA GLU A 267 -8.29 14.71 2.64
C GLU A 267 -8.14 13.19 2.49
N ALA A 268 -8.99 12.57 1.67
CA ALA A 268 -9.00 11.11 1.49
C ALA A 268 -7.64 10.52 1.07
N ILE A 269 -6.82 11.29 0.36
CA ILE A 269 -5.51 10.84 -0.15
C ILE A 269 -4.33 11.21 0.75
N ALA A 270 -4.56 11.86 1.90
CA ALA A 270 -3.49 12.38 2.75
C ALA A 270 -2.55 11.27 3.24
N ALA A 271 -3.10 10.15 3.73
CA ALA A 271 -2.31 9.02 4.18
C ALA A 271 -1.40 8.47 3.06
N CYS A 272 -1.90 8.42 1.82
CA CYS A 272 -1.11 7.99 0.66
C CYS A 272 0.01 8.98 0.32
N LYS A 273 -0.26 10.29 0.36
CA LYS A 273 0.75 11.34 0.15
C LYS A 273 1.85 11.25 1.22
N LEU A 274 1.46 11.13 2.48
CA LEU A 274 2.39 11.01 3.61
C LEU A 274 3.26 9.76 3.53
N LEU A 275 2.72 8.63 3.10
CA LEU A 275 3.49 7.39 2.89
C LEU A 275 4.25 7.36 1.54
N ASN A 276 4.04 8.34 0.66
CA ASN A 276 4.52 8.35 -0.72
C ASN A 276 4.16 7.07 -1.48
N VAL A 277 2.88 6.70 -1.44
CA VAL A 277 2.33 5.55 -2.17
C VAL A 277 1.23 6.01 -3.13
N ALA A 278 0.94 5.19 -4.14
CA ALA A 278 -0.05 5.53 -5.16
C ALA A 278 -1.44 5.80 -4.55
N SER A 279 -2.13 6.86 -5.00
CA SER A 279 -3.44 7.25 -4.47
C SER A 279 -4.52 6.15 -4.54
N ARG A 280 -4.34 5.13 -5.40
CA ARG A 280 -5.21 3.95 -5.49
C ARG A 280 -5.40 3.23 -4.15
N TYR A 281 -4.42 3.28 -3.25
CA TYR A 281 -4.54 2.64 -1.93
C TYR A 281 -5.49 3.38 -0.99
N CYS A 282 -5.75 4.66 -1.25
CA CYS A 282 -6.68 5.48 -0.49
C CYS A 282 -8.07 5.60 -1.14
N LEU A 283 -8.16 5.35 -2.45
CA LEU A 283 -9.38 5.61 -3.25
C LEU A 283 -10.18 4.35 -3.61
N LYS A 284 -9.81 3.16 -3.10
CA LYS A 284 -10.60 1.95 -3.30
C LYS A 284 -11.98 2.12 -2.65
N GLU A 285 -13.01 2.15 -3.50
CA GLU A 285 -14.44 2.38 -3.23
C GLU A 285 -14.96 3.84 -3.23
N GLN A 286 -14.54 4.67 -4.19
CA GLN A 286 -15.37 5.78 -4.69
C GLN A 286 -16.11 5.44 -5.99
N SER A 287 -16.46 4.16 -6.19
CA SER A 287 -17.34 3.71 -7.26
C SER A 287 -18.53 2.93 -6.70
N LYS A 288 -19.32 3.58 -5.82
CA LYS A 288 -20.79 3.46 -5.69
C LYS A 288 -21.29 4.17 -4.43
N ALA A 289 -21.66 5.44 -4.59
CA ALA A 289 -22.84 6.03 -3.98
C ALA A 289 -23.17 7.36 -4.67
N PRO A 290 -24.26 7.47 -5.44
CA PRO A 290 -24.94 8.74 -5.60
C PRO A 290 -25.76 8.98 -4.32
N ASN A 291 -25.73 10.23 -3.83
CA ASN A 291 -26.39 10.76 -2.63
C ASN A 291 -25.67 10.57 -1.29
N SER A 292 -24.80 11.52 -0.97
CA SER A 292 -24.89 12.17 0.34
C SER A 292 -25.30 13.64 0.12
N LYS A 293 -26.27 14.07 0.92
CA LYS A 293 -26.81 15.43 0.98
C LYS A 293 -25.65 16.44 1.02
N GLN A 294 -25.73 17.47 0.19
CA GLN A 294 -24.78 18.58 0.17
C GLN A 294 -24.85 19.34 1.49
N ASP A 295 -23.99 18.98 2.43
CA ASP A 295 -23.47 19.97 3.37
C ASP A 295 -22.69 21.01 2.54
N PRO A 296 -22.82 22.31 2.82
CA PRO A 296 -22.07 23.32 2.09
C PRO A 296 -20.57 23.12 2.38
N SER A 297 -19.89 22.42 1.48
CA SER A 297 -18.43 22.37 1.42
C SER A 297 -17.94 23.80 1.22
N TRP A 298 -16.94 24.24 1.98
CA TRP A 298 -16.37 25.58 1.86
C TRP A 298 -15.17 25.56 0.90
N ALA A 299 -14.84 26.71 0.31
CA ALA A 299 -13.68 26.90 -0.56
C ALA A 299 -13.04 28.28 -0.33
N ASN A 300 -11.73 28.38 -0.56
CA ASN A 300 -10.99 29.63 -0.45
C ASN A 300 -11.21 30.47 -1.70
N VAL A 301 -11.67 31.70 -1.52
CA VAL A 301 -11.80 32.68 -2.59
C VAL A 301 -10.87 33.85 -2.29
N THR A 302 -9.96 34.12 -3.23
CA THR A 302 -9.11 35.31 -3.17
C THR A 302 -9.70 36.41 -4.05
N VAL A 303 -9.94 37.60 -3.51
CA VAL A 303 -10.38 38.77 -4.27
C VAL A 303 -9.18 39.72 -4.46
N ARG A 304 -8.89 40.07 -5.71
CA ARG A 304 -7.82 41.01 -6.06
C ARG A 304 -8.33 42.08 -7.01
N SER A 305 -7.96 43.32 -6.75
CA SER A 305 -8.28 44.48 -7.58
C SER A 305 -7.03 45.04 -8.24
N ASP A 306 -7.21 45.79 -9.32
CA ASP A 306 -6.15 46.58 -9.95
C ASP A 306 -5.87 47.91 -9.21
N GLN A 307 -6.61 48.20 -8.14
CA GLN A 307 -6.47 49.36 -7.27
C GLN A 307 -6.09 48.97 -5.84
N TYR A 308 -5.33 49.83 -5.15
CA TYR A 308 -5.03 49.68 -3.70
C TYR A 308 -5.97 50.52 -2.85
N ASN A 309 -6.17 50.16 -1.57
CA ASN A 309 -7.10 50.83 -0.64
C ASN A 309 -8.54 50.90 -1.18
N ASP A 310 -9.02 49.79 -1.75
CA ASP A 310 -10.43 49.57 -2.03
C ASP A 310 -11.12 48.87 -0.86
N ASP A 311 -12.43 48.70 -0.91
CA ASP A 311 -13.21 47.98 0.10
C ASP A 311 -13.95 46.81 -0.54
N VAL A 312 -13.82 45.62 0.05
CA VAL A 312 -14.41 44.37 -0.42
C VAL A 312 -15.53 43.93 0.50
N VAL A 313 -16.73 43.82 -0.07
CA VAL A 313 -17.93 43.33 0.62
C VAL A 313 -18.42 42.06 -0.08
N ILE A 314 -18.63 40.98 0.66
CA ILE A 314 -19.14 39.71 0.12
C ILE A 314 -20.40 39.30 0.89
N ASN A 315 -21.52 39.12 0.17
CA ASN A 315 -22.85 38.88 0.75
C ASN A 315 -23.25 39.90 1.83
N GLY A 316 -22.82 41.15 1.69
CA GLY A 316 -23.12 42.22 2.65
C GLY A 316 -22.20 42.28 3.88
N VAL A 317 -21.17 41.41 3.98
CA VAL A 317 -20.15 41.45 5.05
C VAL A 317 -18.88 42.11 4.52
N ASP A 318 -18.32 43.05 5.27
CA ASP A 318 -17.08 43.78 4.94
C ASP A 318 -15.83 42.98 5.33
N TYR A 319 -14.90 42.84 4.38
CA TYR A 319 -13.64 42.11 4.52
C TYR A 319 -12.41 43.02 4.36
N GLY A 320 -12.58 44.33 4.25
CA GLY A 320 -11.50 45.30 4.09
C GLY A 320 -10.93 45.35 2.67
N SER A 321 -9.67 45.76 2.53
CA SER A 321 -9.06 46.07 1.23
C SER A 321 -8.35 44.90 0.55
N THR A 322 -8.37 44.87 -0.79
CA THR A 322 -7.67 43.84 -1.56
C THR A 322 -6.14 43.91 -1.38
N PRO A 323 -5.42 42.77 -1.44
CA PRO A 323 -5.93 41.41 -1.64
C PRO A 323 -6.56 40.83 -0.35
N VAL A 324 -7.75 40.26 -0.49
CA VAL A 324 -8.49 39.59 0.59
C VAL A 324 -8.63 38.10 0.26
N GLU A 325 -8.33 37.24 1.24
CA GLU A 325 -8.58 35.79 1.15
C GLU A 325 -9.65 35.38 2.16
N VAL A 326 -10.75 34.81 1.66
CA VAL A 326 -11.93 34.44 2.46
C VAL A 326 -12.36 33.01 2.19
N VAL A 327 -12.97 32.38 3.19
CA VAL A 327 -13.52 31.04 3.07
C VAL A 327 -15.04 31.17 2.90
N LEU A 328 -15.56 30.77 1.74
CA LEU A 328 -16.99 30.85 1.41
C LEU A 328 -17.58 29.45 1.21
N PRO A 329 -18.85 29.20 1.60
CA PRO A 329 -19.51 27.95 1.25
C PRO A 329 -19.62 27.83 -0.28
N ARG A 330 -19.67 26.60 -0.81
CA ARG A 330 -19.92 26.38 -2.23
C ARG A 330 -21.34 26.82 -2.55
N GLY A 331 -21.49 27.61 -3.61
CA GLY A 331 -22.74 28.26 -3.96
C GLY A 331 -22.53 29.62 -4.61
N ASN A 332 -23.61 30.38 -4.74
CA ASN A 332 -23.56 31.69 -5.36
C ASN A 332 -23.30 32.77 -4.30
N HIS A 333 -22.29 33.61 -4.54
CA HIS A 333 -21.89 34.70 -3.66
C HIS A 333 -21.86 36.01 -4.43
N GLN A 334 -22.39 37.08 -3.84
CA GLN A 334 -22.30 38.43 -4.39
C GLN A 334 -21.03 39.10 -3.86
N VAL A 335 -20.11 39.43 -4.76
CA VAL A 335 -18.88 40.17 -4.47
C VAL A 335 -19.06 41.60 -4.95
N THR A 336 -18.87 42.55 -4.03
CA THR A 336 -18.88 43.99 -4.29
C THR A 336 -17.51 44.55 -3.94
N VAL A 337 -16.90 45.30 -4.85
CA VAL A 337 -15.64 46.02 -4.61
C VAL A 337 -15.86 47.50 -4.94
N SER A 338 -15.56 48.38 -3.99
CA SER A 338 -15.77 49.82 -4.11
C SER A 338 -14.52 50.61 -3.76
N LYS A 339 -14.34 51.77 -4.41
CA LYS A 339 -13.29 52.73 -4.10
C LYS A 339 -13.74 54.14 -4.48
N GLU A 340 -13.37 55.14 -3.69
CA GLU A 340 -13.65 56.54 -3.99
C GLU A 340 -13.07 56.95 -5.36
N GLY A 341 -13.89 57.61 -6.19
CA GLY A 341 -13.54 58.00 -7.57
C GLY A 341 -13.70 56.90 -8.64
N TYR A 342 -14.14 55.70 -8.26
CA TYR A 342 -14.36 54.57 -9.17
C TYR A 342 -15.82 54.09 -9.14
N GLU A 343 -16.24 53.47 -10.24
CA GLU A 343 -17.51 52.75 -10.33
C GLU A 343 -17.46 51.49 -9.46
N THR A 344 -18.48 51.30 -8.60
CA THR A 344 -18.58 50.09 -7.78
C THR A 344 -18.75 48.84 -8.65
N TYR A 345 -17.87 47.88 -8.46
CA TYR A 345 -17.96 46.57 -9.11
C TYR A 345 -18.87 45.65 -8.30
N ASN A 346 -19.87 45.04 -8.95
CA ASN A 346 -20.76 44.07 -8.33
C ASN A 346 -20.93 42.85 -9.25
N ARG A 347 -20.58 41.66 -8.76
CA ARG A 347 -20.69 40.40 -9.50
C ARG A 347 -21.07 39.24 -8.61
N THR A 348 -22.01 38.42 -9.08
CA THR A 348 -22.27 37.10 -8.50
C THR A 348 -21.26 36.09 -9.06
N ILE A 349 -20.57 35.39 -8.17
CA ILE A 349 -19.66 34.28 -8.48
C ILE A 349 -20.29 32.96 -8.02
N THR A 350 -19.97 31.87 -8.72
CA THR A 350 -20.36 30.51 -8.29
C THR A 350 -19.13 29.79 -7.79
N VAL A 351 -19.07 29.56 -6.49
CA VAL A 351 -17.95 28.92 -5.81
C VAL A 351 -18.15 27.41 -5.86
N THR A 352 -17.35 26.71 -6.66
CA THR A 352 -17.32 25.23 -6.74
C THR A 352 -16.04 24.62 -6.18
N GLU A 353 -14.97 25.39 -6.17
CA GLU A 353 -13.63 25.05 -5.68
C GLU A 353 -12.87 26.33 -5.33
N ASN A 354 -11.59 26.23 -4.95
CA ASN A 354 -10.79 27.41 -4.65
C ASN A 354 -10.64 28.27 -5.91
N ASP A 355 -10.94 29.56 -5.80
CA ASP A 355 -11.00 30.47 -6.95
C ASP A 355 -10.34 31.83 -6.62
N THR A 356 -9.90 32.54 -7.66
CA THR A 356 -9.41 33.91 -7.55
C THR A 356 -10.22 34.84 -8.43
N VAL A 357 -10.95 35.75 -7.79
CA VAL A 357 -11.76 36.77 -8.48
C VAL A 357 -10.89 38.00 -8.73
N TRP A 358 -10.57 38.23 -10.00
CA TRP A 358 -9.91 39.44 -10.46
C TRP A 358 -10.92 40.52 -10.81
N VAL A 359 -10.80 41.66 -10.16
CA VAL A 359 -11.63 42.85 -10.34
C VAL A 359 -10.81 43.94 -11.01
N LYS A 360 -11.42 44.60 -12.01
CA LYS A 360 -10.86 45.77 -12.67
C LYS A 360 -11.81 46.94 -12.50
N LEU A 361 -11.45 47.91 -11.67
CA LEU A 361 -12.29 49.08 -11.38
C LEU A 361 -12.15 50.12 -12.49
N ARG A 362 -13.27 50.79 -12.84
CA ARG A 362 -13.29 51.87 -13.83
C ARG A 362 -13.47 53.21 -13.13
N PRO A 363 -12.74 54.27 -13.50
CA PRO A 363 -12.99 55.61 -12.96
C PRO A 363 -14.41 56.08 -13.27
N ASN A 364 -15.03 56.81 -12.33
CA ASN A 364 -16.32 57.44 -12.59
C ASN A 364 -16.19 58.49 -13.68
N LYS A 365 -17.20 58.59 -14.56
CA LYS A 365 -17.20 59.53 -15.70
C LYS A 365 -17.37 61.00 -15.33
N ASP A 366 -17.60 61.31 -14.04
CA ASP A 366 -17.88 62.66 -13.53
C ASP A 366 -16.89 63.10 -12.42
N SER A 367 -15.67 62.54 -12.37
CA SER A 367 -14.60 62.93 -11.43
C SER A 367 -13.49 63.73 -12.10
#